data_AF-A0A6G0EGT3-F1
#
_entry.id   AF-A0A6G0EGT3-F1
#
_cell.length_a   1.000
_cell.length_b   1.000
_cell.length_c   1.000
_cell.angle_alpha   90.00
_cell.angle_beta   90.00
_cell.angle_gamma   90.00
#
_symmetry.space_group_name_H-M   'P 1'
#
loop_
_entity.id
_entity.type
_entity.pdbx_description
1 polymer ?
#
loop_
_entity_poly.entity_id
_entity_poly.type
_entity_poly.pdbx_seq_one_letter_code
_entity_poly.pdbx_strand_id
1 'polypeptide(L)'
;MARIESKVRDLVGSDTDMRAAVETVLERADDGEVEWADVRDELTSGQWGRLIEKGVLVDGDEGFRLADVAATRAGLEDDSSSGSSSSSSSTSSADTGDSSWSKYDKGAAVVTVGLFLGYSVAEVRNVIGGVMDVALGPLAELLPFYAVVMVLALATGLYSTLLQANLMDMDKMAVYQERMKDIQKRQKDARERGDDAELEKIQEEQMEAMGDQMGMFKEQFRPMVWIMFLTIPVFLWMYWAIGVGGANAQPHVTLEPLVLPMVGEVAWKDGVVGPMQAWIVWYFLCSMGFTQIIRKGLNIDMTPSTA
;
A
#
# COMPACT_ATOMS: atom_id res chain seq x y z
N MET A 1 17.86 -18.09 12.72
CA MET A 1 17.04 -17.35 13.70
C MET A 1 15.78 -16.80 13.03
N ALA A 2 15.57 -15.49 12.83
CA ALA A 2 14.23 -14.95 12.46
C ALA A 2 13.58 -15.47 11.14
N ARG A 3 14.38 -15.92 10.15
CA ARG A 3 13.85 -16.42 8.86
C ARG A 3 13.25 -17.82 8.93
N ILE A 4 13.74 -18.68 9.83
CA ILE A 4 13.23 -20.07 9.95
C ILE A 4 11.93 -20.07 10.75
N GLU A 5 11.89 -19.30 11.84
CA GLU A 5 10.66 -19.07 12.62
C GLU A 5 9.51 -18.55 11.75
N SER A 6 9.77 -17.55 10.90
CA SER A 6 8.73 -17.01 9.99
C SER A 6 8.26 -18.04 8.97
N LYS A 7 9.17 -18.89 8.47
CA LYS A 7 8.84 -19.95 7.50
C LYS A 7 8.00 -21.05 8.14
N VAL A 8 8.33 -21.44 9.37
CA VAL A 8 7.56 -22.43 10.14
C VAL A 8 6.18 -21.89 10.49
N ARG A 9 6.09 -20.61 10.91
CA ARG A 9 4.82 -19.93 11.16
C ARG A 9 3.94 -19.86 9.90
N ASP A 10 4.52 -19.54 8.74
CA ASP A 10 3.82 -19.54 7.45
C ASP A 10 3.32 -20.95 7.08
N LEU A 11 4.16 -21.97 7.27
CA LEU A 11 3.84 -23.36 6.95
C LEU A 11 2.67 -23.88 7.79
N VAL A 12 2.74 -23.63 9.10
CA VAL A 12 1.72 -24.04 10.08
C VAL A 12 0.42 -23.24 9.92
N GLY A 13 0.52 -21.94 9.59
CA GLY A 13 -0.66 -21.09 9.34
C GLY A 13 -1.36 -21.40 8.01
N SER A 14 -0.65 -21.98 7.04
CA SER A 14 -1.21 -22.35 5.73
C SER A 14 -1.92 -23.70 5.72
N ASP A 15 -1.54 -24.62 6.61
CA ASP A 15 -2.00 -26.00 6.60
C ASP A 15 -1.94 -26.60 8.02
N THR A 16 -3.10 -26.91 8.61
CA THR A 16 -3.20 -27.45 9.97
C THR A 16 -2.46 -28.79 10.12
N ASP A 17 -2.39 -29.59 9.05
CA ASP A 17 -1.72 -30.89 9.06
C ASP A 17 -0.19 -30.74 9.04
N MET A 18 0.33 -29.58 8.61
CA MET A 18 1.76 -29.28 8.66
C MET A 18 2.25 -29.00 10.08
N ARG A 19 1.37 -28.60 10.99
CA ARG A 19 1.72 -28.41 12.41
C ARG A 19 2.20 -29.71 13.05
N ALA A 20 1.40 -30.77 12.90
CA ALA A 20 1.74 -32.09 13.40
C ALA A 20 3.03 -32.62 12.76
N ALA A 21 3.23 -32.37 11.46
CA ALA A 21 4.44 -32.77 10.76
C ALA A 21 5.71 -32.10 11.32
N VAL A 22 5.66 -30.80 11.64
CA VAL A 22 6.81 -30.08 12.25
C VAL A 22 7.05 -30.54 13.69
N GLU A 23 5.98 -30.81 14.45
CA GLU A 23 6.07 -31.30 15.83
C GLU A 23 6.69 -32.69 15.91
N THR A 24 6.23 -33.65 15.09
CA THR A 24 6.82 -35.00 15.00
C THR A 24 8.31 -34.95 14.62
N VAL A 25 8.70 -34.06 13.70
CA VAL A 25 10.11 -33.88 13.31
C VAL A 25 10.94 -33.29 14.45
N LEU A 26 10.39 -32.37 15.24
CA LEU A 26 11.08 -31.82 16.42
C LEU A 26 11.23 -32.85 17.55
N GLU A 27 10.26 -33.75 17.71
CA GLU A 27 10.29 -34.80 18.73
C GLU A 27 11.27 -35.93 18.39
N ARG A 28 11.42 -36.25 17.10
CA ARG A 28 12.29 -37.34 16.62
C ARG A 28 13.69 -36.88 16.24
N ALA A 29 13.96 -35.57 16.23
CA ALA A 29 15.29 -35.06 15.92
C ALA A 29 16.25 -35.24 17.11
N ASP A 30 17.22 -36.15 16.97
CA ASP A 30 18.34 -36.31 17.90
C ASP A 30 19.50 -35.39 17.48
N ASP A 31 19.90 -34.48 18.36
CA ASP A 31 20.92 -33.42 18.12
C ASP A 31 20.65 -32.53 16.88
N GLY A 32 19.39 -32.48 16.42
CA GLY A 32 18.94 -31.67 15.29
C GLY A 32 18.98 -32.38 13.94
N GLU A 33 19.39 -33.65 13.89
CA GLU A 33 19.29 -34.51 12.70
C GLU A 33 18.09 -35.45 12.79
N VAL A 34 17.49 -35.77 11.64
CA VAL A 34 16.31 -36.61 11.50
C VAL A 34 16.37 -37.35 10.16
N GLU A 35 16.14 -38.67 10.19
CA GLU A 35 16.00 -39.46 8.98
C GLU A 35 14.54 -39.66 8.61
N TRP A 36 14.27 -39.78 7.31
CA TRP A 36 12.94 -40.13 6.83
C TRP A 36 12.44 -41.48 7.41
N ALA A 37 13.36 -42.41 7.70
CA ALA A 37 13.03 -43.71 8.27
C ALA A 37 12.34 -43.62 9.64
N ASP A 38 12.64 -42.59 10.42
CA ASP A 38 12.15 -42.42 11.81
C ASP A 38 10.79 -41.72 11.91
N VAL A 39 10.38 -41.05 10.82
CA VAL A 39 9.16 -40.24 10.78
C VAL A 39 8.15 -40.69 9.73
N ARG A 40 8.51 -41.60 8.80
CA ARG A 40 7.63 -42.06 7.71
C ARG A 40 6.33 -42.72 8.15
N ASP A 41 6.26 -43.21 9.38
CA ASP A 41 5.08 -43.86 9.94
C ASP A 41 4.03 -42.83 10.42
N GLU A 42 4.45 -41.57 10.61
CA GLU A 42 3.63 -40.47 11.14
C GLU A 42 3.54 -39.27 10.17
N LEU A 43 4.48 -39.12 9.24
CA LEU A 43 4.47 -38.13 8.15
C LEU A 43 4.20 -38.76 6.79
N THR A 44 3.52 -38.01 5.93
CA THR A 44 3.43 -38.33 4.50
C THR A 44 4.66 -37.81 3.74
N SER A 45 5.00 -38.47 2.62
CA SER A 45 6.11 -38.03 1.75
C SER A 45 5.91 -36.63 1.17
N GLY A 46 4.65 -36.20 1.01
CA GLY A 46 4.31 -34.84 0.59
C GLY A 46 4.62 -33.78 1.66
N GLN A 47 4.31 -34.07 2.93
CA GLN A 47 4.65 -33.17 4.05
C GLN A 47 6.16 -33.06 4.24
N TRP A 48 6.88 -34.18 4.12
CA TRP A 48 8.34 -34.22 4.15
C TRP A 48 8.98 -33.39 3.04
N GLY A 49 8.50 -33.55 1.80
CA GLY A 49 8.98 -32.76 0.66
C GLY A 49 8.79 -31.25 0.84
N ARG A 50 7.66 -30.83 1.41
CA ARG A 50 7.39 -29.41 1.70
C ARG A 50 8.31 -28.83 2.78
N LEU A 51 8.69 -29.63 3.79
CA LEU A 51 9.63 -29.20 4.82
C LEU A 51 11.03 -28.93 4.24
N ILE A 52 11.45 -29.74 3.27
CA ILE A 52 12.71 -29.55 2.53
C ILE A 52 12.60 -28.35 1.59
N GLU A 53 11.53 -28.24 0.81
CA GLU A 53 11.31 -27.14 -0.14
C GLU A 53 11.32 -25.77 0.56
N LYS A 54 10.70 -25.69 1.74
CA LYS A 54 10.64 -24.46 2.53
C LYS A 54 11.94 -24.20 3.30
N GLY A 55 12.87 -25.15 3.30
CA GLY A 55 14.17 -25.06 3.96
C GLY A 55 14.05 -25.08 5.48
N VAL A 56 13.04 -25.77 6.01
CA VAL A 56 12.94 -26.14 7.43
C VAL A 56 13.86 -27.34 7.71
N LEU A 57 13.89 -28.28 6.77
CA LEU A 57 14.89 -29.35 6.68
C LEU A 57 15.95 -28.99 5.65
N VAL A 58 17.21 -29.23 5.99
CA VAL A 58 18.40 -29.01 5.15
C VAL A 58 19.23 -30.29 5.16
N ASP A 59 20.02 -30.55 4.13
CA ASP A 59 20.93 -31.70 4.12
C ASP A 59 21.87 -31.68 5.35
N GLY A 60 21.88 -32.80 6.08
CA GLY A 60 22.75 -33.09 7.22
C GLY A 60 23.84 -34.10 6.86
N ASP A 61 24.57 -34.59 7.86
CA ASP A 61 25.70 -35.51 7.65
C ASP A 61 25.23 -36.97 7.45
N GLU A 62 24.23 -37.43 8.21
CA GLU A 62 23.64 -38.78 8.06
C GLU A 62 22.22 -38.77 7.46
N GLY A 63 21.55 -37.61 7.41
CA GLY A 63 20.21 -37.46 6.86
C GLY A 63 19.82 -36.02 6.58
N PHE A 64 18.67 -35.59 7.12
CA PHE A 64 18.26 -34.18 7.10
C PHE A 64 18.41 -33.59 8.48
N ARG A 65 18.79 -32.32 8.56
CA ARG A 65 18.85 -31.58 9.81
C ARG A 65 17.90 -30.40 9.80
N LEU A 66 17.35 -30.09 10.96
CA LEU A 66 16.58 -28.88 11.16
C LEU A 66 17.49 -27.67 10.98
N ALA A 67 17.07 -26.73 10.12
CA ALA A 67 17.85 -25.53 9.83
C ALA A 67 18.19 -24.72 11.09
N ASP A 68 17.27 -24.70 12.06
CA ASP A 68 17.41 -24.03 13.36
C ASP A 68 16.34 -24.58 14.33
N VAL A 69 16.73 -25.50 15.23
CA VAL A 69 15.80 -26.18 16.15
C VAL A 69 15.07 -25.19 17.06
N ALA A 70 15.79 -24.17 17.56
CA ALA A 70 15.22 -23.17 18.46
C ALA A 70 14.20 -22.27 17.73
N ALA A 71 14.52 -21.85 16.50
CA ALA A 71 13.60 -21.04 15.69
C ALA A 71 12.37 -21.83 15.22
N THR A 72 12.52 -23.12 14.92
CA THR A 72 11.38 -24.00 14.57
C THR A 72 10.42 -24.15 15.75
N ARG A 73 10.93 -24.32 16.97
CA ARG A 73 10.11 -24.36 18.19
C ARG A 73 9.36 -23.03 18.43
N ALA A 74 10.07 -21.91 18.32
CA ALA A 74 9.46 -20.59 18.47
C ALA A 74 8.33 -20.32 17.46
N GLY A 75 8.45 -20.85 16.24
CA GLY A 75 7.41 -20.75 15.21
C GLY A 75 6.11 -21.51 15.51
N LEU A 76 6.16 -22.50 16.42
CA LEU A 76 5.00 -23.30 16.83
C LEU A 76 4.26 -22.71 18.04
N GLU A 77 4.94 -21.98 18.92
CA GLU A 77 4.41 -21.56 20.22
C GLU A 77 3.35 -20.43 20.13
N ASP A 78 3.47 -19.52 19.15
CA ASP A 78 2.70 -18.25 19.11
C ASP A 78 1.20 -18.40 18.77
N ASP A 79 0.79 -19.54 18.21
CA ASP A 79 -0.61 -19.81 17.86
C ASP A 79 -1.41 -20.41 19.04
N SER A 80 -0.70 -20.83 20.10
CA SER A 80 -1.30 -21.49 21.28
C SER A 80 -1.78 -20.49 22.34
N SER A 81 -1.38 -19.21 22.23
CA SER A 81 -1.61 -18.16 23.25
C SER A 81 -2.54 -17.02 22.82
N SER A 82 -3.12 -17.07 21.62
CA SER A 82 -3.98 -15.98 21.10
C SER A 82 -5.45 -16.38 21.07
N GLY A 83 -6.01 -16.59 22.27
CA GLY A 83 -7.44 -16.54 22.49
C GLY A 83 -7.96 -15.11 22.29
N SER A 84 -8.80 -14.94 21.27
CA SER A 84 -9.72 -13.82 21.06
C SER A 84 -9.12 -12.48 20.60
N SER A 85 -9.52 -12.15 19.36
CA SER A 85 -9.93 -10.84 18.84
C SER A 85 -9.00 -10.12 17.85
N SER A 86 -9.61 -9.86 16.69
CA SER A 86 -9.30 -8.81 15.72
C SER A 86 -8.21 -9.15 14.69
N SER A 87 -8.66 -9.87 13.67
CA SER A 87 -8.08 -9.95 12.33
C SER A 87 -7.66 -8.55 11.82
N SER A 88 -6.39 -8.23 12.01
CA SER A 88 -5.71 -7.22 11.22
C SER A 88 -4.86 -7.98 10.22
N SER A 89 -5.26 -7.89 8.96
CA SER A 89 -4.51 -8.40 7.81
C SER A 89 -3.19 -7.66 7.72
N SER A 90 -2.18 -8.12 8.46
CA SER A 90 -0.80 -7.71 8.26
C SER A 90 -0.34 -8.27 6.92
N THR A 91 -0.31 -7.42 5.90
CA THR A 91 0.37 -7.67 4.64
C THR A 91 1.86 -7.82 4.95
N SER A 92 2.29 -9.04 5.21
CA SER A 92 3.69 -9.43 5.34
C SER A 92 4.36 -9.23 3.99
N SER A 93 4.91 -8.04 3.81
CA SER A 93 5.80 -7.71 2.71
C SER A 93 7.11 -8.46 2.95
N ALA A 94 7.25 -9.64 2.35
CA ALA A 94 8.53 -10.31 2.25
C ALA A 94 9.49 -9.40 1.45
N ASP A 95 10.37 -8.70 2.16
CA ASP A 95 11.43 -7.86 1.57
C ASP A 95 12.57 -8.78 1.10
N THR A 96 12.37 -9.40 -0.06
CA THR A 96 13.45 -10.01 -0.85
C THR A 96 13.90 -9.01 -1.92
N GLY A 97 14.99 -8.30 -1.65
CA GLY A 97 15.87 -7.68 -2.64
C GLY A 97 15.29 -6.49 -3.42
N ASP A 98 16.01 -5.36 -3.42
CA ASP A 98 15.71 -4.13 -4.17
C ASP A 98 14.47 -3.35 -3.73
N SER A 99 14.60 -2.78 -2.53
CA SER A 99 13.67 -1.76 -2.04
C SER A 99 13.96 -0.43 -2.74
N SER A 100 13.22 -0.15 -3.81
CA SER A 100 13.29 1.13 -4.52
C SER A 100 12.87 2.33 -3.66
N TRP A 101 12.20 2.11 -2.53
CA TRP A 101 11.75 3.14 -1.59
C TRP A 101 12.88 3.57 -0.65
N SER A 102 13.08 4.89 -0.56
CA SER A 102 13.99 5.47 0.43
C SER A 102 13.46 5.27 1.85
N LYS A 103 14.34 5.42 2.84
CA LYS A 103 13.96 5.39 4.27
C LYS A 103 12.88 6.44 4.58
N TYR A 104 12.90 7.57 3.88
CA TYR A 104 11.92 8.64 4.02
C TYR A 104 10.56 8.26 3.41
N ASP A 105 10.54 7.58 2.26
CA ASP A 105 9.30 7.11 1.62
C ASP A 105 8.57 6.11 2.53
N LYS A 106 9.32 5.17 3.12
CA LYS A 106 8.78 4.21 4.10
C LYS A 106 8.26 4.91 5.36
N GLY A 107 9.02 5.88 5.88
CA GLY A 107 8.60 6.68 7.03
C GLY A 107 7.31 7.47 6.77
N ALA A 108 7.24 8.15 5.63
CA ALA A 108 6.05 8.89 5.20
C ALA A 108 4.83 7.96 5.09
N ALA A 109 4.99 6.78 4.48
CA ALA A 109 3.90 5.80 4.39
C ALA A 109 3.38 5.38 5.77
N VAL A 110 4.28 5.02 6.69
CA VAL A 110 3.91 4.62 8.06
C VAL A 110 3.20 5.74 8.80
N VAL A 111 3.73 6.96 8.74
CA VAL A 111 3.09 8.13 9.38
C VAL A 111 1.70 8.39 8.78
N THR A 112 1.57 8.31 7.46
CA THR A 112 0.31 8.55 6.77
C THR A 112 -0.77 7.54 7.18
N VAL A 113 -0.42 6.26 7.24
CA VAL A 113 -1.32 5.20 7.73
C VAL A 113 -1.66 5.44 9.22
N GLY A 114 -0.66 5.80 10.03
CA GLY A 114 -0.87 6.14 11.44
C GLY A 114 -1.82 7.32 11.64
N LEU A 115 -1.68 8.38 10.84
CA LEU A 115 -2.58 9.53 10.85
C LEU A 115 -4.01 9.14 10.47
N PHE A 116 -4.16 8.31 9.43
CA PHE A 116 -5.47 7.85 8.98
C PHE A 116 -6.19 7.00 10.03
N LEU A 117 -5.48 6.04 10.64
CA LEU A 117 -6.03 5.17 11.69
C LEU A 117 -6.28 5.94 13.00
N GLY A 118 -5.31 6.77 13.39
CA GLY A 118 -5.37 7.57 14.62
C GLY A 118 -6.48 8.61 14.60
N TYR A 119 -6.90 9.07 13.42
CA TYR A 119 -7.97 10.06 13.29
C TYR A 119 -9.32 9.64 13.88
N SER A 120 -9.57 8.33 13.97
CA SER A 120 -10.76 7.79 14.64
C SER A 120 -10.85 8.21 16.12
N VAL A 121 -9.72 8.55 16.74
CA VAL A 121 -9.63 8.99 18.13
C VAL A 121 -9.72 10.51 18.20
N ALA A 122 -10.66 11.01 19.00
CA ALA A 122 -10.91 12.45 19.15
C ALA A 122 -9.67 13.24 19.63
N GLU A 123 -8.85 12.65 20.50
CA GLU A 123 -7.62 13.27 21.01
C GLU A 123 -6.59 13.49 19.90
N VAL A 124 -6.33 12.45 19.09
CA VAL A 124 -5.40 12.52 17.97
C VAL A 124 -5.89 13.54 16.94
N ARG A 125 -7.19 13.53 16.63
CA ARG A 125 -7.81 14.55 15.78
C ARG A 125 -7.59 15.97 16.32
N ASN A 126 -7.79 16.19 17.62
CA ASN A 126 -7.62 17.52 18.22
C ASN A 126 -6.16 17.97 18.22
N VAL A 127 -5.21 17.06 18.42
CA VAL A 127 -3.77 17.36 18.33
C VAL A 127 -3.40 17.73 16.90
N ILE A 128 -3.78 16.91 15.91
CA ILE A 128 -3.50 17.17 14.49
C ILE A 128 -4.16 18.48 14.06
N GLY A 129 -5.44 18.67 14.42
CA GLY A 129 -6.20 19.89 14.20
C GLY A 129 -5.47 21.10 14.78
N GLY A 130 -5.13 21.08 16.07
CA GLY A 130 -4.42 22.18 16.72
C GLY A 130 -3.06 22.49 16.11
N VAL A 131 -2.26 21.48 15.76
CA VAL A 131 -0.95 21.68 15.11
C VAL A 131 -1.11 22.34 13.74
N MET A 132 -2.06 21.85 12.94
CA MET A 132 -2.33 22.42 11.62
C MET A 132 -2.95 23.81 11.72
N ASP A 133 -3.72 24.08 12.77
CA ASP A 133 -4.36 25.38 13.02
C ASP A 133 -3.36 26.49 13.32
N VAL A 134 -2.22 26.20 13.94
CA VAL A 134 -1.13 27.19 14.10
C VAL A 134 -0.66 27.73 12.74
N ALA A 135 -0.70 26.91 11.68
CA ALA A 135 -0.30 27.31 10.34
C ALA A 135 -1.48 27.82 9.49
N LEU A 136 -2.63 27.15 9.57
CA LEU A 136 -3.81 27.39 8.71
C LEU A 136 -4.84 28.33 9.34
N GLY A 137 -4.85 28.48 10.66
CA GLY A 137 -5.75 29.35 11.42
C GLY A 137 -5.63 30.82 11.01
N PRO A 138 -4.43 31.42 10.93
CA PRO A 138 -4.28 32.79 10.47
C PRO A 138 -4.83 33.01 9.05
N LEU A 139 -4.70 32.01 8.18
CA LEU A 139 -5.27 32.05 6.84
C LEU A 139 -6.80 31.96 6.87
N ALA A 140 -7.36 31.17 7.78
CA ALA A 140 -8.79 30.98 7.97
C ALA A 140 -9.50 32.17 8.64
N GLU A 141 -8.78 32.98 9.41
CA GLU A 141 -9.28 34.24 9.97
C GLU A 141 -9.28 35.38 8.95
N LEU A 142 -8.32 35.38 8.02
CA LEU A 142 -8.16 36.43 7.01
C LEU A 142 -9.07 36.24 5.79
N LEU A 143 -9.42 34.99 5.46
CA LEU A 143 -10.16 34.65 4.25
C LEU A 143 -11.43 33.87 4.57
N PRO A 144 -12.51 34.05 3.80
CA PRO A 144 -13.67 33.18 3.87
C PRO A 144 -13.26 31.72 3.66
N PHE A 145 -13.91 30.80 4.37
CA PHE A 145 -13.53 29.39 4.35
C PHE A 145 -13.49 28.78 2.93
N TYR A 146 -14.39 29.20 2.02
CA TYR A 146 -14.35 28.75 0.62
C TYR A 146 -13.06 29.14 -0.11
N ALA A 147 -12.51 30.33 0.20
CA ALA A 147 -11.27 30.83 -0.38
C ALA A 147 -10.05 30.11 0.22
N VAL A 148 -10.09 29.78 1.51
CA VAL A 148 -9.09 28.91 2.16
C VAL A 148 -9.03 27.56 1.44
N VAL A 149 -10.19 26.93 1.18
CA VAL A 149 -10.27 25.66 0.44
C VAL A 149 -9.70 25.80 -0.97
N MET A 150 -9.95 26.93 -1.66
CA MET A 150 -9.35 27.16 -2.98
C MET A 150 -7.82 27.29 -2.92
N VAL A 151 -7.28 28.00 -1.94
CA VAL A 151 -5.82 28.12 -1.74
C VAL A 151 -5.21 26.75 -1.44
N LEU A 152 -5.83 25.96 -0.57
CA LEU A 152 -5.38 24.61 -0.26
C LEU A 152 -5.45 23.67 -1.47
N ALA A 153 -6.51 23.77 -2.28
CA ALA A 153 -6.66 22.99 -3.50
C ALA A 153 -5.61 23.37 -4.56
N LEU A 154 -5.31 24.67 -4.70
CA LEU A 154 -4.21 25.17 -5.55
C LEU A 154 -2.86 24.65 -5.08
N ALA A 155 -2.56 24.80 -3.80
CA ALA A 155 -1.32 24.30 -3.20
C ALA A 155 -1.20 22.78 -3.40
N THR A 156 -2.29 22.05 -3.20
CA THR A 156 -2.39 20.60 -3.42
C THR A 156 -2.12 20.21 -4.85
N GLY A 157 -2.74 20.89 -5.81
CA GLY A 157 -2.43 20.69 -7.21
C GLY A 157 -0.96 20.96 -7.52
N LEU A 158 -0.39 22.03 -6.97
CA LEU A 158 0.99 22.44 -7.23
C LEU A 158 2.02 21.45 -6.69
N TYR A 159 1.95 21.07 -5.40
CA TYR A 159 2.91 20.10 -4.88
C TYR A 159 2.67 18.70 -5.47
N SER A 160 1.42 18.35 -5.81
CA SER A 160 1.10 17.07 -6.44
C SER A 160 1.76 16.96 -7.82
N THR A 161 1.70 18.02 -8.63
CA THR A 161 2.40 18.02 -9.91
C THR A 161 3.90 18.06 -9.76
N LEU A 162 4.44 18.83 -8.81
CA LEU A 162 5.90 18.85 -8.55
C LEU A 162 6.43 17.49 -8.07
N LEU A 163 5.71 16.82 -7.16
CA LEU A 163 6.07 15.49 -6.68
C LEU A 163 5.99 14.46 -7.81
N GLN A 164 4.95 14.51 -8.63
CA GLN A 164 4.85 13.63 -9.80
C GLN A 164 5.98 13.89 -10.80
N ALA A 165 6.32 15.15 -11.07
CA ALA A 165 7.39 15.49 -12.00
C ALA A 165 8.78 15.12 -11.49
N ASN A 166 9.02 15.22 -10.17
CA ASN A 166 10.34 14.96 -9.58
C ASN A 166 10.56 13.49 -9.20
N LEU A 167 9.50 12.76 -8.85
CA LEU A 167 9.59 11.38 -8.36
C LEU A 167 9.23 10.33 -9.41
N MET A 168 8.65 10.74 -10.55
CA MET A 168 8.30 9.83 -11.63
C MET A 168 9.24 10.01 -12.82
N ASP A 169 9.86 8.92 -13.26
CA ASP A 169 10.76 8.91 -14.41
C ASP A 169 9.96 8.70 -15.71
N MET A 170 9.72 9.80 -16.41
CA MET A 170 8.93 9.80 -17.66
C MET A 170 9.62 9.06 -18.79
N ASP A 171 10.95 9.15 -18.85
CA ASP A 171 11.74 8.55 -19.93
C ASP A 171 11.73 7.02 -19.81
N LYS A 172 11.88 6.49 -18.59
CA LYS A 172 11.69 5.05 -18.35
C LYS A 172 10.30 4.59 -18.75
N MET A 173 9.25 5.33 -18.37
CA MET A 173 7.89 4.96 -18.75
C MET A 173 7.68 4.93 -20.27
N ALA A 174 8.27 5.87 -21.01
CA ALA A 174 8.20 5.87 -22.48
C ALA A 174 8.85 4.62 -23.09
N VAL A 175 10.05 4.24 -22.61
CA VAL A 175 10.76 3.03 -23.06
C VAL A 175 9.95 1.77 -22.74
N TYR A 176 9.34 1.69 -21.55
CA TYR A 176 8.49 0.55 -21.18
C TYR A 176 7.22 0.46 -22.03
N GLN A 177 6.57 1.58 -22.32
CA GLN A 177 5.41 1.60 -23.21
C GLN A 177 5.77 1.13 -24.62
N GLU A 178 6.93 1.53 -25.14
CA GLU A 178 7.42 1.07 -26.45
C GLU A 178 7.71 -0.44 -26.45
N ARG A 179 8.42 -0.94 -25.43
CA ARG A 179 8.66 -2.39 -25.26
C ARG A 179 7.36 -3.19 -25.21
N MET A 180 6.37 -2.72 -24.45
CA MET A 180 5.07 -3.39 -24.33
C MET A 180 4.31 -3.40 -25.66
N LYS A 181 4.35 -2.29 -26.42
CA LYS A 181 3.77 -2.23 -27.78
C LYS A 181 4.46 -3.19 -28.74
N ASP A 182 5.79 -3.28 -28.69
CA ASP A 182 6.57 -4.20 -29.52
C ASP A 182 6.24 -5.67 -29.21
N ILE A 183 6.22 -6.02 -27.91
CA ILE A 183 5.84 -7.36 -27.43
C ILE A 183 4.43 -7.74 -27.90
N GLN A 184 3.45 -6.84 -27.78
CA GLN A 184 2.08 -7.09 -28.25
C GLN A 184 2.01 -7.29 -29.76
N LYS A 185 2.79 -6.51 -30.52
CA LYS A 185 2.86 -6.65 -31.98
C LYS A 185 3.48 -7.99 -32.38
N ARG A 186 4.63 -8.36 -31.79
CA ARG A 186 5.27 -9.66 -32.03
C ARG A 186 4.36 -10.83 -31.64
N GLN A 187 3.64 -10.72 -30.52
CA GLN A 187 2.69 -11.74 -30.10
C GLN A 187 1.57 -11.93 -31.14
N LYS A 188 1.06 -10.84 -31.70
CA LYS A 188 0.04 -10.87 -32.75
C LYS A 188 0.60 -11.53 -34.02
N ASP A 189 1.78 -11.10 -34.47
CA ASP A 189 2.42 -11.61 -35.69
C ASP A 189 2.80 -13.10 -35.56
N ALA A 190 3.24 -13.56 -34.38
CA ALA A 190 3.52 -14.97 -34.09
C ALA A 190 2.24 -15.81 -34.04
N ARG A 191 1.17 -15.28 -33.46
CA ARG A 191 -0.16 -15.93 -33.43
C ARG A 191 -0.77 -16.07 -34.83
N GLU A 192 -0.62 -15.06 -35.68
CA GLU A 192 -1.09 -15.11 -37.07
C GLU A 192 -0.29 -16.13 -37.90
N ARG A 193 1.00 -16.31 -37.60
CA ARG A 193 1.86 -17.31 -38.25
C ARG A 193 1.70 -18.73 -37.67
N GLY A 194 1.04 -18.89 -36.53
CA GLY A 194 0.87 -20.18 -35.85
C GLY A 194 2.18 -20.73 -35.28
N ASP A 195 3.11 -19.85 -34.88
CA ASP A 195 4.40 -20.25 -34.30
C ASP A 195 4.30 -20.31 -32.78
N ASP A 196 3.96 -21.49 -32.26
CA ASP A 196 3.80 -21.73 -30.83
C ASP A 196 5.12 -21.57 -30.05
N ALA A 197 6.27 -21.84 -30.68
CA ALA A 197 7.58 -21.70 -30.04
C ALA A 197 7.99 -20.22 -29.89
N GLU A 198 7.65 -19.37 -30.86
CA GLU A 198 7.83 -17.92 -30.75
C GLU A 198 6.85 -17.33 -29.72
N LEU A 199 5.62 -17.82 -29.65
CA LEU A 199 4.63 -17.41 -28.63
C LEU A 199 5.06 -17.75 -27.20
N GLU A 200 5.72 -18.88 -26.98
CA GLU A 200 6.22 -19.28 -25.67
C GLU A 200 7.36 -18.35 -25.20
N LYS A 201 8.30 -18.03 -26.09
CA LYS A 201 9.37 -17.04 -25.82
C LYS A 201 8.82 -15.65 -25.52
N ILE A 202 7.81 -15.22 -26.26
CA ILE A 202 7.17 -13.92 -26.03
C ILE A 202 6.43 -13.91 -24.68
N GLN A 203 5.88 -15.04 -24.23
CA GLN A 203 5.27 -15.15 -22.90
C GLN A 203 6.30 -15.05 -21.78
N GLU A 204 7.48 -15.67 -21.94
CA GLU A 204 8.58 -15.52 -21.00
C GLU A 204 9.04 -14.06 -20.91
N GLU A 205 9.21 -13.37 -22.05
CA GLU A 205 9.53 -11.94 -22.08
C GLU A 205 8.42 -11.08 -21.43
N GLN A 206 7.14 -11.43 -21.59
CA GLN A 206 6.04 -10.76 -20.90
C GLN A 206 6.12 -10.97 -19.38
N MET A 207 6.54 -12.14 -18.92
CA MET A 207 6.70 -12.45 -17.50
C MET A 207 7.88 -11.68 -16.89
N GLU A 208 9.00 -11.57 -17.60
CA GLU A 208 10.13 -10.72 -17.21
C GLU A 208 9.70 -9.23 -17.16
N ALA A 209 8.97 -8.77 -18.18
CA ALA A 209 8.42 -7.41 -18.22
C ALA A 209 7.40 -7.14 -17.09
N MET A 210 6.68 -8.16 -16.61
CA MET A 210 5.83 -8.04 -15.41
C MET A 210 6.65 -7.83 -14.13
N GLY A 211 7.81 -8.48 -14.01
CA GLY A 211 8.75 -8.24 -12.90
C GLY A 211 9.21 -6.78 -12.85
N ASP A 212 9.55 -6.22 -14.01
CA ASP A 212 9.88 -4.81 -14.18
C ASP A 212 8.68 -3.88 -13.87
N GLN A 213 7.45 -4.30 -14.19
CA GLN A 213 6.22 -3.57 -13.88
C GLN A 213 6.01 -3.43 -12.36
N MET A 214 6.43 -4.41 -11.55
CA MET A 214 6.42 -4.32 -10.09
C MET A 214 7.39 -3.23 -9.58
N GLY A 215 8.55 -3.08 -10.23
CA GLY A 215 9.49 -1.98 -9.97
C GLY A 215 8.88 -0.62 -10.30
N MET A 216 8.21 -0.51 -11.45
CA MET A 216 7.48 0.69 -11.87
C MET A 216 6.33 1.03 -10.93
N PHE A 217 5.60 0.04 -10.43
CA PHE A 217 4.55 0.25 -9.43
C PHE A 217 5.15 0.91 -8.19
N LYS A 218 6.29 0.43 -7.68
CA LYS A 218 6.96 1.09 -6.55
C LYS A 218 7.35 2.55 -6.86
N GLU A 219 7.76 2.85 -8.10
CA GLU A 219 8.05 4.23 -8.55
C GLU A 219 6.78 5.10 -8.63
N GLN A 220 5.65 4.56 -9.11
CA GLN A 220 4.35 5.25 -9.15
C GLN A 220 3.73 5.46 -7.76
N PHE A 221 3.98 4.55 -6.83
CA PHE A 221 3.48 4.66 -5.46
C PHE A 221 4.21 5.72 -4.65
N ARG A 222 5.47 5.99 -4.96
CA ARG A 222 6.28 6.98 -4.26
C ARG A 222 5.63 8.38 -4.26
N PRO A 223 5.27 8.99 -5.41
CA PRO A 223 4.58 10.28 -5.41
C PRO A 223 3.22 10.18 -4.72
N MET A 224 2.49 9.06 -4.84
CA MET A 224 1.19 8.90 -4.19
C MET A 224 1.29 8.95 -2.66
N VAL A 225 2.28 8.26 -2.07
CA VAL A 225 2.52 8.27 -0.62
C VAL A 225 2.83 9.68 -0.14
N TRP A 226 3.70 10.41 -0.84
CA TRP A 226 4.05 11.78 -0.47
C TRP A 226 2.88 12.76 -0.63
N ILE A 227 2.12 12.63 -1.71
CA ILE A 227 0.88 13.40 -1.90
C ILE A 227 -0.04 13.13 -0.72
N MET A 228 -0.28 11.86 -0.38
CA MET A 228 -1.17 11.47 0.71
C MET A 228 -0.66 11.95 2.08
N PHE A 229 0.65 11.87 2.32
CA PHE A 229 1.30 12.36 3.53
C PHE A 229 1.09 13.86 3.74
N LEU A 230 1.13 14.67 2.68
CA LEU A 230 0.88 16.11 2.74
C LEU A 230 -0.62 16.45 2.76
N THR A 231 -1.41 15.69 1.99
CA THR A 231 -2.84 15.94 1.78
C THR A 231 -3.66 15.56 3.02
N ILE A 232 -3.37 14.42 3.64
CA ILE A 232 -4.18 13.89 4.73
C ILE A 232 -4.23 14.87 5.92
N PRO A 233 -3.12 15.35 6.50
CA PRO A 233 -3.17 16.31 7.61
C PRO A 233 -4.03 17.55 7.30
N VAL A 234 -3.95 18.08 6.09
CA VAL A 234 -4.74 19.23 5.63
C VAL A 234 -6.23 18.90 5.61
N PHE A 235 -6.60 17.73 5.09
CA PHE A 235 -7.98 17.26 5.10
C PHE A 235 -8.51 16.97 6.50
N LEU A 236 -7.68 16.38 7.38
CA LEU A 236 -8.05 16.11 8.76
C LEU A 236 -8.27 17.42 9.52
N TRP A 237 -7.42 18.42 9.30
CA TRP A 237 -7.64 19.77 9.81
C TRP A 237 -8.94 20.37 9.26
N MET A 238 -9.20 20.27 7.95
CA MET A 238 -10.43 20.78 7.35
C MET A 238 -11.68 20.15 7.96
N TYR A 239 -11.67 18.84 8.17
CA TYR A 239 -12.77 18.13 8.82
C TYR A 239 -12.94 18.56 10.29
N TRP A 240 -11.84 18.75 11.02
CA TRP A 240 -11.84 19.27 12.39
C TRP A 240 -12.32 20.73 12.49
N ALA A 241 -11.88 21.58 11.56
CA ALA A 241 -12.24 23.00 11.48
C ALA A 241 -13.73 23.19 11.18
N ILE A 242 -14.29 22.37 10.26
CA ILE A 242 -15.73 22.35 9.96
C ILE A 242 -16.53 21.73 11.12
N GLY A 243 -15.88 20.94 11.98
CA GLY A 243 -16.53 20.21 13.08
C GLY A 243 -17.40 19.06 12.57
N VAL A 244 -17.02 18.41 11.46
CA VAL A 244 -17.64 17.14 11.05
C VAL A 244 -17.13 16.08 12.03
N GLY A 245 -17.92 15.07 12.42
CA GLY A 245 -17.41 13.94 13.23
C GLY A 245 -17.68 13.93 14.73
N GLY A 246 -18.82 14.49 15.17
CA GLY A 246 -19.39 14.20 16.48
C GLY A 246 -20.56 15.13 16.81
N ALA A 247 -21.53 14.63 17.58
CA ALA A 247 -22.73 15.40 17.99
C ALA A 247 -22.42 16.70 18.76
N ASN A 248 -21.18 16.88 19.23
CA ASN A 248 -20.69 18.06 19.96
C ASN A 248 -19.52 18.79 19.28
N ALA A 249 -19.21 18.48 18.01
CA ALA A 249 -18.12 19.11 17.29
C ALA A 249 -18.56 20.49 16.77
N GLN A 250 -18.15 21.54 17.50
CA GLN A 250 -18.36 22.92 17.08
C GLN A 250 -17.38 23.29 15.96
N PRO A 251 -17.79 24.13 14.99
CA PRO A 251 -16.86 24.73 14.05
C PRO A 251 -15.81 25.54 14.82
N HIS A 252 -14.54 25.29 14.55
CA HIS A 252 -13.43 26.07 15.11
C HIS A 252 -13.13 27.31 14.26
N VAL A 253 -13.72 27.38 13.06
CA VAL A 253 -13.59 28.49 12.10
C VAL A 253 -14.98 29.06 11.82
N THR A 254 -15.05 30.35 11.52
CA THR A 254 -16.28 31.01 11.06
C THR A 254 -16.70 30.45 9.69
N LEU A 255 -17.76 29.65 9.69
CA LEU A 255 -18.32 29.06 8.47
C LEU A 255 -19.47 29.94 7.96
N GLU A 256 -19.18 30.80 6.99
CA GLU A 256 -20.23 31.45 6.22
C GLU A 256 -20.91 30.45 5.26
N PRO A 257 -22.22 30.58 4.99
CA PRO A 257 -22.91 29.71 4.03
C PRO A 257 -22.23 29.75 2.65
N LEU A 258 -22.07 28.57 2.04
CA LEU A 258 -21.54 28.46 0.69
C LEU A 258 -22.68 28.68 -0.31
N VAL A 259 -22.47 29.56 -1.30
CA VAL A 259 -23.45 29.76 -2.37
C VAL A 259 -23.06 28.90 -3.58
N LEU A 260 -23.87 27.88 -3.86
CA LEU A 260 -23.66 27.01 -5.03
C LEU A 260 -24.57 27.44 -6.20
N PRO A 261 -24.05 27.47 -7.44
CA PRO A 261 -24.75 28.05 -8.59
C PRO A 261 -26.06 27.34 -8.98
N MET A 262 -26.28 26.10 -8.54
CA MET A 262 -27.49 25.32 -8.83
C MET A 262 -28.37 25.03 -7.60
N VAL A 263 -27.86 25.27 -6.39
CA VAL A 263 -28.52 24.88 -5.13
C VAL A 263 -28.84 26.08 -4.24
N GLY A 264 -28.12 27.19 -4.39
CA GLY A 264 -28.26 28.37 -3.54
C GLY A 264 -27.37 28.31 -2.30
N GLU A 265 -27.78 28.98 -1.24
CA GLU A 265 -27.08 29.00 0.05
C GLU A 265 -27.21 27.64 0.76
N VAL A 266 -26.06 27.02 1.07
CA VAL A 266 -25.98 25.74 1.78
C VAL A 266 -24.98 25.83 2.93
N ALA A 267 -25.26 25.15 4.04
CA ALA A 267 -24.26 25.00 5.10
C ALA A 267 -23.20 23.96 4.68
N TRP A 268 -21.99 24.09 5.20
CA TRP A 268 -20.87 23.21 4.85
C TRP A 268 -21.13 21.72 5.12
N LYS A 269 -21.97 21.41 6.12
CA LYS A 269 -22.35 20.04 6.51
C LYS A 269 -23.56 19.50 5.74
N ASP A 270 -24.27 20.34 4.99
CA ASP A 270 -25.49 19.94 4.29
C ASP A 270 -25.16 19.01 3.13
N GLY A 271 -26.01 18.01 2.92
CA GLY A 271 -25.94 17.14 1.75
C GLY A 271 -26.39 17.90 0.51
N VAL A 272 -25.50 18.06 -0.47
CA VAL A 272 -25.78 18.81 -1.71
C VAL A 272 -26.06 17.85 -2.87
N VAL A 273 -25.26 16.79 -2.98
CA VAL A 273 -25.37 15.79 -4.05
C VAL A 273 -25.41 14.40 -3.41
N GLY A 274 -26.61 13.88 -3.17
CA GLY A 274 -26.81 12.62 -2.45
C GLY A 274 -26.28 12.68 -1.01
N PRO A 275 -25.52 11.68 -0.52
CA PRO A 275 -24.93 11.70 0.81
C PRO A 275 -23.68 12.59 0.92
N MET A 276 -23.25 13.24 -0.18
CA MET A 276 -22.04 14.06 -0.18
C MET A 276 -22.31 15.47 0.36
N GLN A 277 -21.56 15.83 1.39
CA GLN A 277 -21.65 17.13 2.06
C GLN A 277 -21.06 18.26 1.20
N ALA A 278 -21.56 19.48 1.38
CA ALA A 278 -21.17 20.65 0.60
C ALA A 278 -19.65 20.89 0.59
N TRP A 279 -19.00 20.68 1.73
CA TRP A 279 -17.54 20.85 1.84
C TRP A 279 -16.75 19.89 0.95
N ILE A 280 -17.20 18.63 0.83
CA ILE A 280 -16.59 17.61 -0.03
C ILE A 280 -16.77 18.00 -1.49
N VAL A 281 -17.99 18.41 -1.85
CA VAL A 281 -18.33 18.81 -3.21
C VAL A 281 -17.50 20.02 -3.63
N TRP A 282 -17.40 21.03 -2.76
CA TRP A 282 -16.60 22.22 -3.02
C TRP A 282 -15.11 21.89 -3.15
N TYR A 283 -14.55 21.14 -2.21
CA TYR A 283 -13.16 20.69 -2.28
C TYR A 283 -12.89 19.94 -3.58
N PHE A 284 -13.75 18.98 -3.94
CA PHE A 284 -13.59 18.17 -5.13
C PHE A 284 -13.64 19.03 -6.41
N LEU A 285 -14.59 19.96 -6.49
CA LEU A 285 -14.72 20.88 -7.62
C LEU A 285 -13.47 21.75 -7.78
N CYS A 286 -12.98 22.34 -6.69
CA CYS A 286 -11.75 23.13 -6.69
C CYS A 286 -10.53 22.27 -7.05
N SER A 287 -10.36 21.12 -6.40
CA SER A 287 -9.23 20.20 -6.64
C SER A 287 -9.19 19.73 -8.08
N MET A 288 -10.33 19.31 -8.65
CA MET A 288 -10.41 18.87 -10.04
C MET A 288 -10.13 20.01 -11.01
N GLY A 289 -10.74 21.19 -10.78
CA GLY A 289 -10.52 22.38 -11.61
C GLY A 289 -9.06 22.83 -11.62
N PHE A 290 -8.44 22.98 -10.44
CA PHE A 290 -7.05 23.40 -10.34
C PHE A 290 -6.08 22.34 -10.84
N THR A 291 -6.34 21.06 -10.62
CA THR A 291 -5.50 19.99 -11.20
C THR A 291 -5.50 20.07 -12.72
N GLN A 292 -6.64 20.31 -13.35
CA GLN A 292 -6.71 20.48 -14.82
C GLN A 292 -5.97 21.74 -15.28
N ILE A 293 -6.15 22.87 -14.60
CA ILE A 293 -5.47 24.13 -14.93
C ILE A 293 -3.95 23.95 -14.82
N ILE A 294 -3.47 23.33 -13.74
CA ILE A 294 -2.03 23.14 -13.50
C ILE A 294 -1.45 22.15 -14.51
N ARG A 295 -2.12 21.03 -14.79
CA ARG A 295 -1.67 20.07 -15.82
C ARG A 295 -1.55 20.72 -17.19
N LYS A 296 -2.55 21.49 -17.59
CA LYS A 296 -2.58 22.19 -18.88
C LYS A 296 -1.59 23.36 -18.94
N GLY A 297 -1.41 24.08 -17.83
CA GLY A 297 -0.48 25.20 -17.72
C GLY A 297 0.99 24.77 -17.70
N LEU A 298 1.30 23.61 -17.12
CA LEU A 298 2.64 23.03 -17.10
C LEU A 298 2.94 22.14 -18.33
N ASN A 299 1.99 22.00 -19.26
CA ASN A 299 2.08 21.12 -20.44
C ASN A 299 2.57 19.70 -20.10
N ILE A 300 2.13 19.17 -18.95
CA ILE A 300 2.49 17.82 -18.52
C ILE A 300 1.45 16.88 -19.13
N ASP A 301 1.72 16.42 -20.34
CA ASP A 301 0.95 15.37 -21.00
C ASP A 301 1.23 14.02 -20.31
N MET A 302 0.43 13.70 -19.29
CA MET A 302 0.46 12.38 -18.63
C MET A 302 -0.44 11.34 -19.30
N THR A 303 -0.99 11.66 -20.46
CA THR A 303 -1.69 10.67 -21.29
C THR A 303 -0.78 10.38 -22.46
N PRO A 304 -0.31 9.13 -22.64
CA PRO A 304 0.37 8.80 -23.87
C PRO A 304 -0.55 9.16 -25.02
N SER A 305 -0.07 10.01 -25.92
CA SER A 305 -0.72 10.30 -27.17
C SER A 305 -1.03 8.95 -27.83
N THR A 306 -2.32 8.60 -27.87
CA THR A 306 -2.80 7.53 -28.73
C THR A 306 -2.70 8.06 -30.16
N ALA A 307 -1.50 8.01 -30.71
CA ALA A 307 -1.22 8.15 -32.13
C ALA A 307 -0.88 6.75 -32.67
#